data_AF-A0A1H9JRU0-F1
#
_entry.id   AF-A0A1H9JRU0-F1
#
_cell.length_a   1.000
_cell.length_b   1.000
_cell.length_c   1.000
_cell.angle_alpha   90.00
_cell.angle_beta   90.00
_cell.angle_gamma   90.00
#
_symmetry.space_group_name_H-M   'P 1'
#
loop_
_entity.id
_entity.type
_entity.pdbx_description
1 polymer ?
#
loop_
_entity_poly.entity_id
_entity_poly.type
_entity_poly.pdbx_seq_one_letter_code
_entity_poly.pdbx_strand_id
1 'polypeptide(L)'
;MSKPLRALFFASLTVLLAASSPSASSPGALGAVPTASPGPDLPLSVMTYNVMGLPWPVAFGREEALGQIADRLADLRAQRRQPHILLLQEAFIADPVEFARRAGYAHVAAGPDVAMRSPVTSLPADQAFLQDARWDRGEAIGKRMGSGLLILSDWPIMAVDRIAYPAFACAGFDCLANKGAMIAHLRVPGVAAPVAIVNSHLNARKAAGVPVARSLRAFDRQAGLLAAFVNRHVPRDRMMILGGDFNIGGDRQRVAAFFGQMARASMDFVAPPLGGGRRALGDALLADATERHDLAEAVDRGKDWLFARDAAGSAMPVVQAQVPFGGPEATRLSDHVGYALCYAPGGDTIRFASLENR
;
A
#
# COMPACT_ATOMS: atom_id res chain seq x y z
N MET A 1 -3.22 -3.87 -36.68
CA MET A 1 -2.78 -3.96 -35.28
C MET A 1 -3.97 -3.67 -34.38
N SER A 2 -4.73 -4.72 -34.07
CA SER A 2 -6.02 -4.69 -33.39
C SER A 2 -5.82 -4.70 -31.87
N LYS A 3 -6.46 -3.75 -31.18
CA LYS A 3 -6.62 -3.74 -29.73
C LYS A 3 -7.41 -5.00 -29.31
N PRO A 4 -6.93 -5.86 -28.40
CA PRO A 4 -7.74 -6.99 -27.98
C PRO A 4 -8.86 -6.48 -27.05
N LEU A 5 -10.07 -6.94 -27.37
CA LEU A 5 -11.30 -6.78 -26.61
C LEU A 5 -11.06 -7.09 -25.12
N ARG A 6 -10.98 -6.05 -24.30
CA ARG A 6 -11.19 -6.11 -22.84
C ARG A 6 -12.65 -5.81 -22.54
N ALA A 7 -13.53 -6.71 -22.94
CA ALA A 7 -14.93 -6.75 -22.51
C ALA A 7 -15.50 -8.11 -22.90
N LEU A 8 -16.31 -8.69 -22.02
CA LEU A 8 -16.99 -9.99 -22.12
C LEU A 8 -16.18 -11.17 -21.58
N PHE A 9 -16.20 -11.35 -20.25
CA PHE A 9 -16.48 -12.64 -19.58
C PHE A 9 -16.66 -12.38 -18.07
N PHE A 10 -17.66 -11.57 -17.72
CA PHE A 10 -18.02 -11.34 -16.30
C PHE A 10 -19.45 -11.77 -15.94
N ALA A 11 -20.10 -12.53 -16.82
CA ALA A 11 -21.47 -13.01 -16.60
C ALA A 11 -21.62 -14.49 -17.00
N SER A 12 -20.88 -15.38 -16.34
CA SER A 12 -21.21 -16.81 -16.23
C SER A 12 -20.16 -17.55 -15.39
N LEU A 13 -20.17 -17.36 -14.08
CA LEU A 13 -19.62 -18.36 -13.15
C LEU A 13 -20.34 -18.29 -11.80
N THR A 14 -21.67 -18.38 -11.86
CA THR A 14 -22.46 -18.92 -10.76
C THR A 14 -22.46 -20.43 -10.92
N VAL A 15 -22.08 -21.11 -9.84
CA VAL A 15 -22.10 -22.56 -9.57
C VAL A 15 -20.72 -23.25 -9.68
N LEU A 16 -20.40 -23.94 -8.58
CA LEU A 16 -19.24 -24.78 -8.25
C LEU A 16 -17.96 -24.07 -7.80
N LEU A 17 -17.82 -23.93 -6.49
CA LEU A 17 -16.66 -24.42 -5.73
C LEU A 17 -17.07 -24.50 -4.24
N ALA A 18 -17.76 -25.59 -3.91
CA ALA A 18 -17.81 -26.12 -2.56
C ALA A 18 -16.80 -27.27 -2.52
N ALA A 19 -15.60 -27.02 -1.99
CA ALA A 19 -14.72 -28.05 -1.45
C ALA A 19 -13.61 -27.41 -0.59
N SER A 20 -13.57 -27.84 0.68
CA SER A 20 -12.49 -27.73 1.67
C SER A 20 -11.97 -26.33 2.03
N SER A 21 -12.62 -25.73 3.04
CA SER A 21 -11.99 -24.73 3.91
C SER A 21 -11.25 -25.44 5.04
N PRO A 22 -9.95 -25.18 5.29
CA PRO A 22 -9.41 -25.33 6.63
C PRO A 22 -9.88 -24.13 7.46
N SER A 23 -10.43 -24.43 8.63
CA SER A 23 -10.87 -23.45 9.63
C SER A 23 -9.73 -22.48 9.97
N ALA A 24 -10.01 -21.18 9.86
CA ALA A 24 -9.10 -20.11 10.25
C ALA A 24 -9.06 -20.00 11.78
N SER A 25 -7.89 -20.26 12.36
CA SER A 25 -7.55 -19.90 13.73
C SER A 25 -7.33 -18.38 13.83
N SER A 26 -7.77 -17.78 14.93
CA SER A 26 -7.59 -16.35 15.28
C SER A 26 -6.15 -15.85 15.06
N PRO A 27 -5.93 -14.60 14.58
CA PRO A 27 -4.59 -14.10 14.30
C PRO A 27 -3.89 -13.66 15.59
N GLY A 28 -3.15 -14.59 16.20
CA GLY A 28 -2.00 -14.25 17.02
C GLY A 28 -0.82 -13.87 16.11
N ALA A 29 0.02 -12.92 16.54
CA ALA A 29 1.29 -12.65 15.87
C ALA A 29 2.11 -13.96 15.81
N LEU A 30 2.43 -14.42 14.61
CA LEU A 30 3.18 -15.67 14.41
C LEU A 30 4.58 -15.37 13.86
N GLY A 31 5.57 -15.85 14.62
CA GLY A 31 6.92 -16.22 14.17
C GLY A 31 7.88 -15.08 13.83
N ALA A 32 8.96 -14.94 14.61
CA ALA A 32 10.18 -14.27 14.18
C ALA A 32 11.11 -15.32 13.53
N VAL A 33 11.54 -15.08 12.30
CA VAL A 33 12.66 -15.82 11.68
C VAL A 33 13.96 -15.10 12.04
N PRO A 34 15.05 -15.79 12.41
CA PRO A 34 16.31 -15.13 12.74
C PRO A 34 16.91 -14.46 11.50
N THR A 35 16.76 -13.15 11.38
CA THR A 35 17.50 -12.30 10.45
C THR A 35 18.35 -11.33 11.26
N ALA A 36 19.63 -11.19 10.89
CA ALA A 36 20.54 -10.27 11.56
C ALA A 36 19.94 -8.86 11.58
N SER A 37 19.71 -8.32 12.79
CA SER A 37 19.17 -6.96 12.95
C SER A 37 20.18 -5.95 12.40
N PRO A 38 19.76 -5.02 11.52
CA PRO A 38 20.62 -3.93 11.09
C PRO A 38 21.07 -3.10 12.29
N GLY A 39 22.31 -2.61 12.25
CA GLY A 39 22.88 -1.74 13.29
C GLY A 39 22.11 -0.41 13.45
N PRO A 40 22.38 0.35 14.53
CA PRO A 40 21.53 1.43 15.03
C PRO A 40 21.42 2.71 14.17
N ASP A 41 22.14 2.82 13.04
CA ASP A 41 22.29 4.10 12.30
C ASP A 41 21.69 4.09 10.89
N LEU A 42 20.54 3.44 10.67
CA LEU A 42 19.90 3.45 9.35
C LEU A 42 18.57 4.20 9.34
N PRO A 43 18.36 5.12 8.37
CA PRO A 43 17.09 5.83 8.23
C PRO A 43 15.92 4.85 8.01
N LEU A 44 14.70 5.29 8.35
CA LEU A 44 13.49 4.51 8.07
C LEU A 44 13.33 4.34 6.56
N SER A 45 13.70 3.17 6.03
CA SER A 45 13.58 2.87 4.61
C SER A 45 12.31 2.09 4.31
N VAL A 46 11.45 2.67 3.48
CA VAL A 46 10.13 2.14 3.16
C VAL A 46 9.92 2.10 1.67
N MET A 47 9.46 0.97 1.16
CA MET A 47 9.03 0.80 -0.22
C MET A 47 7.50 0.71 -0.29
N THR A 48 6.91 1.35 -1.29
CA THR A 48 5.50 1.11 -1.68
C THR A 48 5.46 0.43 -3.03
N TYR A 49 4.63 -0.60 -3.17
CA TYR A 49 4.50 -1.31 -4.44
C TYR A 49 3.14 -2.01 -4.59
N ASN A 50 2.32 -1.55 -5.54
CA ASN A 50 1.20 -2.33 -6.05
C ASN A 50 1.76 -3.46 -6.91
N VAL A 51 1.62 -4.70 -6.44
CA VAL A 51 2.20 -5.89 -7.09
C VAL A 51 1.30 -6.52 -8.14
N MET A 52 0.13 -5.93 -8.45
CA MET A 52 -0.84 -6.43 -9.44
C MET A 52 -1.16 -7.93 -9.24
N GLY A 53 -1.22 -8.41 -8.00
CA GLY A 53 -1.29 -9.84 -7.67
C GLY A 53 -2.69 -10.46 -7.82
N LEU A 54 -3.50 -10.01 -8.79
CA LEU A 54 -4.86 -10.51 -9.00
C LEU A 54 -4.88 -12.03 -9.26
N PRO A 55 -5.79 -12.79 -8.61
CA PRO A 55 -5.83 -14.24 -8.75
C PRO A 55 -6.40 -14.68 -10.11
N TRP A 56 -6.11 -15.91 -10.51
CA TRP A 56 -6.84 -16.58 -11.59
C TRP A 56 -8.33 -16.75 -11.19
N PRO A 57 -9.30 -16.55 -12.10
CA PRO A 57 -9.17 -16.31 -13.54
C PRO A 57 -9.11 -14.83 -13.94
N VAL A 58 -8.96 -13.89 -13.00
CA VAL A 58 -8.94 -12.45 -13.29
C VAL A 58 -7.68 -12.05 -14.07
N ALA A 59 -6.54 -12.64 -13.73
CA ALA A 59 -5.27 -12.46 -14.42
C ALA A 59 -4.49 -13.78 -14.51
N PHE A 60 -3.63 -13.88 -15.53
CA PHE A 60 -2.75 -15.03 -15.76
C PHE A 60 -1.31 -14.70 -15.34
N GLY A 61 -0.52 -15.72 -14.99
CA GLY A 61 0.92 -15.59 -14.68
C GLY A 61 1.25 -14.80 -13.41
N ARG A 62 0.24 -14.42 -12.61
CA ARG A 62 0.46 -13.56 -11.43
C ARG A 62 1.18 -14.28 -10.29
N GLU A 63 0.95 -15.58 -10.12
CA GLU A 63 1.68 -16.38 -9.14
C GLU A 63 3.19 -16.42 -9.42
N GLU A 64 3.57 -16.66 -10.68
CA GLU A 64 4.97 -16.64 -11.10
C GLU A 64 5.60 -15.24 -10.90
N ALA A 65 4.90 -14.18 -11.31
CA ALA A 65 5.37 -12.81 -11.13
C ALA A 65 5.56 -12.45 -9.64
N LEU A 66 4.65 -12.88 -8.76
CA LEU A 66 4.80 -12.72 -7.30
C LEU A 66 6.02 -13.48 -6.77
N GLY A 67 6.29 -14.69 -7.29
CA GLY A 67 7.53 -15.42 -7.00
C GLY A 67 8.78 -14.64 -7.41
N GLN A 68 8.81 -14.08 -8.61
CA GLN A 68 9.92 -13.27 -9.10
C GLN A 68 10.10 -11.96 -8.30
N ILE A 69 9.00 -11.38 -7.81
CA ILE A 69 9.06 -10.22 -6.89
C ILE A 69 9.73 -10.63 -5.58
N ALA A 70 9.34 -11.76 -4.99
CA ALA A 70 9.95 -12.26 -3.76
C ALA A 70 11.45 -12.56 -3.94
N ASP A 71 11.84 -13.19 -5.04
CA ASP A 71 13.26 -13.47 -5.34
C ASP A 71 14.06 -12.17 -5.49
N ARG A 72 13.54 -11.18 -6.23
CA ARG A 72 14.20 -9.89 -6.38
C ARG A 72 14.37 -9.16 -5.04
N LEU A 73 13.40 -9.28 -4.13
CA LEU A 73 13.52 -8.73 -2.78
C LEU A 73 14.62 -9.43 -1.97
N ALA A 74 14.74 -10.76 -2.10
CA ALA A 74 15.82 -11.51 -1.49
C ALA A 74 17.20 -11.13 -2.07
N ASP A 75 17.29 -10.90 -3.38
CA ASP A 75 18.53 -10.45 -4.03
C ASP A 75 18.97 -9.06 -3.54
N LEU A 76 18.02 -8.13 -3.35
CA LEU A 76 18.30 -6.84 -2.71
C LEU A 76 18.86 -7.03 -1.30
N ARG A 77 18.34 -8.01 -0.54
CA ARG A 77 18.88 -8.36 0.80
C ARG A 77 20.32 -8.83 0.73
N ALA A 78 20.61 -9.76 -0.18
CA ALA A 78 21.95 -10.31 -0.36
C ALA A 78 22.97 -9.20 -0.71
N GLN A 79 22.51 -8.15 -1.39
CA GLN A 79 23.31 -6.97 -1.75
C GLN A 79 23.32 -5.87 -0.67
N ARG A 80 22.60 -6.05 0.45
CA ARG A 80 22.40 -5.02 1.49
C ARG A 80 21.77 -3.72 0.97
N ARG A 81 20.84 -3.85 0.01
CA ARG A 81 20.11 -2.75 -0.66
C ARG A 81 18.61 -2.76 -0.40
N GLN A 82 18.15 -3.58 0.53
CA GLN A 82 16.73 -3.69 0.82
C GLN A 82 16.14 -2.42 1.45
N PRO A 83 14.84 -2.16 1.24
CA PRO A 83 14.07 -1.43 2.23
C PRO A 83 13.88 -2.28 3.51
N HIS A 84 13.75 -1.62 4.66
CA HIS A 84 13.44 -2.29 5.93
C HIS A 84 11.95 -2.62 6.06
N ILE A 85 11.10 -1.88 5.33
CA ILE A 85 9.64 -1.97 5.38
C ILE A 85 9.09 -1.98 3.95
N LEU A 86 8.16 -2.90 3.68
CA LEU A 86 7.42 -2.97 2.42
C LEU A 86 5.94 -2.72 2.66
N LEU A 87 5.33 -1.85 1.86
CA LEU A 87 3.90 -1.64 1.76
C LEU A 87 3.44 -2.22 0.42
N LEU A 88 2.83 -3.41 0.43
CA LEU A 88 2.34 -4.05 -0.78
C LEU A 88 0.83 -3.84 -0.95
N GLN A 89 0.38 -3.59 -2.18
CA GLN A 89 -1.03 -3.49 -2.56
C GLN A 89 -1.34 -4.47 -3.70
N GLU A 90 -2.59 -4.90 -3.80
CA GLU A 90 -3.02 -6.01 -4.68
C GLU A 90 -2.21 -7.30 -4.45
N ALA A 91 -1.64 -7.47 -3.27
CA ALA A 91 -0.95 -8.67 -2.86
C ALA A 91 -1.96 -9.74 -2.43
N PHE A 92 -2.75 -10.27 -3.37
CA PHE A 92 -3.68 -11.38 -3.13
C PHE A 92 -2.93 -12.72 -3.08
N ILE A 93 -1.96 -12.80 -2.18
CA ILE A 93 -1.08 -13.93 -1.97
C ILE A 93 -1.77 -14.93 -1.03
N ALA A 94 -1.79 -16.20 -1.40
CA ALA A 94 -2.42 -17.26 -0.61
C ALA A 94 -1.71 -17.50 0.74
N ASP A 95 -0.38 -17.49 0.74
CA ASP A 95 0.45 -17.61 1.93
C ASP A 95 1.40 -16.39 2.08
N PRO A 96 0.95 -15.33 2.79
CA PRO A 96 1.77 -14.15 3.04
C PRO A 96 3.03 -14.43 3.88
N VAL A 97 3.01 -15.46 4.73
CA VAL A 97 4.15 -15.81 5.60
C VAL A 97 5.24 -16.43 4.77
N GLU A 98 4.88 -17.37 3.89
CA GLU A 98 5.83 -17.98 2.96
C GLU A 98 6.41 -16.95 1.99
N PHE A 99 5.59 -16.04 1.46
CA PHE A 99 6.08 -14.93 0.64
C PHE A 99 7.08 -14.05 1.40
N ALA A 100 6.76 -13.67 2.64
CA ALA A 100 7.66 -12.85 3.46
C ALA A 100 8.97 -13.58 3.76
N ARG A 101 8.92 -14.87 4.07
CA ARG A 101 10.09 -15.73 4.29
C ARG A 101 10.96 -15.80 3.05
N ARG A 102 10.37 -16.03 1.87
CA ARG A 102 11.08 -16.05 0.57
C ARG A 102 11.72 -14.69 0.26
N ALA A 103 11.02 -13.60 0.51
CA ALA A 103 11.52 -12.23 0.34
C ALA A 103 12.55 -11.80 1.40
N GLY A 104 12.75 -12.60 2.46
CA GLY A 104 13.75 -12.36 3.50
C GLY A 104 13.32 -11.41 4.63
N TYR A 105 12.02 -11.22 4.86
CA TYR A 105 11.50 -10.40 5.96
C TYR A 105 11.05 -11.26 7.14
N ALA A 106 11.44 -10.87 8.35
CA ALA A 106 11.12 -11.60 9.57
C ALA A 106 9.67 -11.41 10.04
N HIS A 107 9.04 -10.31 9.66
CA HIS A 107 7.70 -9.96 10.14
C HIS A 107 6.78 -9.61 8.98
N VAL A 108 5.53 -10.08 9.05
CA VAL A 108 4.49 -9.79 8.08
C VAL A 108 3.15 -9.55 8.79
N ALA A 109 2.37 -8.61 8.26
CA ALA A 109 0.98 -8.41 8.62
C ALA A 109 0.14 -8.24 7.36
N ALA A 110 -1.01 -8.92 7.33
CA ALA A 110 -2.01 -8.75 6.28
C ALA A 110 -3.07 -7.72 6.69
N GLY A 111 -3.67 -7.05 5.71
CA GLY A 111 -4.81 -6.15 5.90
C GLY A 111 -6.13 -6.87 6.17
N PRO A 112 -7.29 -6.19 5.98
CA PRO A 112 -8.60 -6.82 6.12
C PRO A 112 -8.75 -8.10 5.28
N ASP A 113 -9.17 -9.19 5.92
CA ASP A 113 -9.56 -10.42 5.24
C ASP A 113 -10.97 -10.32 4.64
N VAL A 114 -11.48 -11.39 4.02
CA VAL A 114 -12.82 -11.44 3.41
C VAL A 114 -13.98 -11.41 4.43
N ALA A 115 -13.74 -11.87 5.65
CA ALA A 115 -14.73 -11.98 6.71
C ALA A 115 -14.87 -10.68 7.52
N MET A 116 -13.84 -9.83 7.54
CA MET A 116 -13.84 -8.57 8.25
C MET A 116 -15.03 -7.70 7.81
N ARG A 117 -15.69 -7.09 8.80
CA ARG A 117 -16.79 -6.15 8.62
C ARG A 117 -16.36 -4.78 9.12
N SER A 118 -16.83 -3.75 8.44
CA SER A 118 -16.57 -2.38 8.87
C SER A 118 -17.42 -2.05 10.09
N PRO A 119 -16.85 -1.46 11.17
CA PRO A 119 -17.63 -1.01 12.32
C PRO A 119 -18.36 0.32 12.05
N VAL A 120 -18.23 0.90 10.86
CA VAL A 120 -18.71 2.24 10.53
C VAL A 120 -20.19 2.21 10.14
N THR A 121 -21.00 2.97 10.88
CA THR A 121 -22.43 3.15 10.60
C THR A 121 -22.64 4.01 9.37
N SER A 122 -23.63 3.64 8.54
CA SER A 122 -24.01 4.39 7.35
C SER A 122 -24.80 5.65 7.70
N LEU A 123 -24.56 6.72 6.95
CA LEU A 123 -25.38 7.93 6.95
C LEU A 123 -26.52 7.82 5.90
N PRO A 124 -27.54 8.69 5.93
CA PRO A 124 -28.61 8.68 4.91
C PRO A 124 -28.08 8.77 3.47
N ALA A 125 -27.06 9.60 3.23
CA ALA A 125 -26.42 9.67 1.92
C ALA A 125 -25.75 8.35 1.53
N ASP A 126 -25.11 7.64 2.48
CA ASP A 126 -24.50 6.33 2.25
C ASP A 126 -25.56 5.28 1.89
N GLN A 127 -26.74 5.34 2.50
CA GLN A 127 -27.86 4.46 2.16
C GLN A 127 -28.38 4.71 0.75
N ALA A 128 -28.55 5.97 0.35
CA ALA A 128 -28.92 6.31 -1.03
C ALA A 128 -27.89 5.78 -2.05
N PHE A 129 -26.59 5.86 -1.73
CA PHE A 129 -25.53 5.31 -2.58
C PHE A 129 -25.65 3.79 -2.79
N LEU A 130 -26.05 3.07 -1.75
CA LEU A 130 -26.27 1.62 -1.76
C LEU A 130 -27.53 1.22 -2.53
N GLN A 131 -28.58 2.05 -2.52
CA GLN A 131 -29.79 1.79 -3.31
C GLN A 131 -29.50 1.76 -4.81
N ASP A 132 -28.52 2.55 -5.26
CA ASP A 132 -28.05 2.57 -6.66
C ASP A 132 -26.94 1.54 -6.94
N ALA A 133 -26.82 0.48 -6.13
CA ALA A 133 -25.77 -0.52 -6.29
C ALA A 133 -25.86 -1.31 -7.60
N ARG A 134 -24.70 -1.47 -8.25
CA ARG A 134 -24.53 -2.17 -9.51
C ARG A 134 -24.10 -3.61 -9.29
N TRP A 135 -25.06 -4.53 -9.31
CA TRP A 135 -24.80 -5.97 -9.19
C TRP A 135 -23.88 -6.46 -10.33
N ASP A 136 -24.07 -5.95 -11.55
CA ASP A 136 -23.27 -6.29 -12.75
C ASP A 136 -21.81 -5.82 -12.64
N ARG A 137 -21.50 -5.03 -11.62
CA ARG A 137 -20.16 -4.54 -11.29
C ARG A 137 -19.67 -4.98 -9.91
N GLY A 138 -20.38 -5.90 -9.25
CA GLY A 138 -19.95 -6.49 -7.97
C GLY A 138 -20.41 -5.77 -6.71
N GLU A 139 -21.07 -4.61 -6.82
CA GLU A 139 -21.40 -3.78 -5.65
C GLU A 139 -22.46 -4.40 -4.72
N ALA A 140 -23.31 -5.29 -5.27
CA ALA A 140 -24.34 -6.02 -4.52
C ALA A 140 -24.02 -7.51 -4.33
N ILE A 141 -22.81 -7.96 -4.70
CA ILE A 141 -22.42 -9.39 -4.68
C ILE A 141 -21.81 -9.80 -3.33
N GLY A 142 -21.29 -8.84 -2.57
CA GLY A 142 -20.52 -9.08 -1.35
C GLY A 142 -19.04 -9.36 -1.60
N LYS A 143 -18.30 -9.51 -0.51
CA LYS A 143 -16.83 -9.62 -0.51
C LYS A 143 -16.39 -11.02 -0.90
N ARG A 144 -15.45 -11.10 -1.84
CA ARG A 144 -14.85 -12.34 -2.37
C ARG A 144 -13.37 -12.45 -2.04
N MET A 145 -12.71 -11.32 -1.82
CA MET A 145 -11.28 -11.25 -1.53
C MET A 145 -11.03 -10.36 -0.32
N GLY A 146 -9.89 -10.58 0.34
CA GLY A 146 -9.35 -9.62 1.31
C GLY A 146 -8.94 -8.30 0.66
N SER A 147 -8.20 -7.46 1.38
CA SER A 147 -7.76 -6.15 0.90
C SER A 147 -6.62 -6.21 -0.11
N GLY A 148 -5.87 -7.33 -0.14
CA GLY A 148 -4.61 -7.42 -0.88
C GLY A 148 -3.54 -6.47 -0.32
N LEU A 149 -3.59 -6.12 0.97
CA LEU A 149 -2.58 -5.29 1.63
C LEU A 149 -1.68 -6.19 2.47
N LEU A 150 -0.36 -6.01 2.32
CA LEU A 150 0.63 -6.56 3.23
C LEU A 150 1.56 -5.46 3.73
N ILE A 151 2.01 -5.58 4.97
CA ILE A 151 3.19 -4.88 5.49
C ILE A 151 4.22 -5.95 5.84
N LEU A 152 5.41 -5.86 5.25
CA LEU A 152 6.55 -6.70 5.60
C LEU A 152 7.59 -5.83 6.31
N SER A 153 8.27 -6.37 7.31
CA SER A 153 9.27 -5.61 8.07
C SER A 153 10.42 -6.47 8.58
N ASP A 154 11.61 -5.86 8.61
CA ASP A 154 12.77 -6.35 9.36
C ASP A 154 12.62 -6.16 10.88
N TRP A 155 11.70 -5.30 11.30
CA TRP A 155 11.50 -4.95 12.71
C TRP A 155 10.21 -5.52 13.28
N PRO A 156 10.15 -5.85 14.59
CA PRO A 156 8.99 -6.47 15.19
C PRO A 156 7.71 -5.65 15.04
N ILE A 157 6.66 -6.29 14.52
CA ILE A 157 5.29 -5.77 14.52
C ILE A 157 4.68 -6.03 15.90
N MET A 158 4.43 -4.96 16.66
CA MET A 158 3.95 -5.06 18.05
C MET A 158 2.43 -5.07 18.15
N ALA A 159 1.76 -4.39 17.23
CA ALA A 159 0.31 -4.36 17.12
C ALA A 159 -0.10 -4.06 15.68
N VAL A 160 -1.32 -4.46 15.31
CA VAL A 160 -1.90 -4.15 14.01
C VAL A 160 -3.34 -3.71 14.16
N ASP A 161 -3.63 -2.50 13.68
CA ASP A 161 -5.00 -2.01 13.51
C ASP A 161 -5.45 -2.20 12.06
N ARG A 162 -6.75 -2.44 11.84
CA ARG A 162 -7.33 -2.62 10.50
C ARG A 162 -8.69 -1.97 10.38
N ILE A 163 -9.00 -1.52 9.18
CA ILE A 163 -10.36 -1.14 8.78
C ILE A 163 -10.65 -1.67 7.38
N ALA A 164 -11.76 -2.40 7.24
CA ALA A 164 -12.37 -2.65 5.93
C ALA A 164 -13.27 -1.46 5.58
N TYR A 165 -13.13 -0.91 4.37
CA TYR A 165 -14.06 0.12 3.91
C TYR A 165 -15.45 -0.50 3.70
N PRO A 166 -16.52 0.13 4.24
CA PRO A 166 -17.87 -0.40 4.18
C PRO A 166 -18.39 -0.43 2.73
N ALA A 167 -19.45 -1.19 2.49
CA ALA A 167 -20.04 -1.36 1.14
C ALA A 167 -20.48 -0.03 0.51
N PHE A 168 -20.87 0.97 1.31
CA PHE A 168 -21.23 2.30 0.81
C PHE A 168 -20.02 3.18 0.43
N ALA A 169 -18.81 2.73 0.74
CA ALA A 169 -17.55 3.40 0.43
C ALA A 169 -16.73 2.58 -0.59
N CYS A 170 -17.38 1.83 -1.48
CA CYS A 170 -16.74 1.17 -2.61
C CYS A 170 -17.57 1.38 -3.87
N ALA A 171 -16.95 1.28 -5.04
CA ALA A 171 -17.66 1.35 -6.30
C ALA A 171 -17.04 0.40 -7.34
N GLY A 172 -17.91 -0.24 -8.10
CA GLY A 172 -17.55 -1.18 -9.16
C GLY A 172 -16.84 -2.41 -8.65
N PHE A 173 -15.95 -2.97 -9.48
CA PHE A 173 -15.29 -4.25 -9.21
C PHE A 173 -14.50 -4.27 -7.90
N ASP A 174 -14.02 -3.10 -7.44
CA ASP A 174 -13.38 -2.92 -6.15
C ASP A 174 -14.27 -3.35 -4.97
N CYS A 175 -15.60 -3.33 -5.12
CA CYS A 175 -16.51 -3.81 -4.09
C CYS A 175 -16.40 -5.31 -3.82
N LEU A 176 -15.82 -6.11 -4.73
CA LEU A 176 -15.57 -7.53 -4.52
C LEU A 176 -14.39 -7.79 -3.57
N ALA A 177 -13.53 -6.80 -3.33
CA ALA A 177 -12.43 -6.88 -2.39
C ALA A 177 -12.77 -6.14 -1.09
N ASN A 178 -12.23 -6.61 0.03
CA ASN A 178 -12.27 -5.90 1.30
C ASN A 178 -11.18 -4.82 1.36
N LYS A 179 -11.16 -3.91 0.37
CA LYS A 179 -10.29 -2.73 0.37
C LYS A 179 -10.43 -1.96 1.69
N GLY A 180 -9.34 -1.38 2.14
CA GLY A 180 -9.26 -0.84 3.49
C GLY A 180 -7.91 -0.21 3.77
N ALA A 181 -7.61 -0.08 5.06
CA ALA A 181 -6.32 0.34 5.55
C ALA A 181 -5.86 -0.56 6.71
N MET A 182 -4.56 -0.58 6.93
CA MET A 182 -3.94 -1.21 8.10
C MET A 182 -2.83 -0.33 8.65
N ILE A 183 -2.60 -0.43 9.96
CA ILE A 183 -1.49 0.22 10.66
C ILE A 183 -0.70 -0.86 11.36
N ALA A 184 0.58 -1.01 11.03
CA ALA A 184 1.51 -1.81 11.81
C ALA A 184 2.32 -0.90 12.73
N HIS A 185 2.32 -1.20 14.03
CA HIS A 185 3.11 -0.46 15.03
C HIS A 185 4.43 -1.19 15.24
N LEU A 186 5.53 -0.66 14.71
CA LEU A 186 6.83 -1.32 14.68
C LEU A 186 7.73 -0.91 15.83
N ARG A 187 8.48 -1.86 16.39
CA ARG A 187 9.60 -1.56 17.29
C ARG A 187 10.87 -1.30 16.47
N VAL A 188 11.13 -0.04 16.17
CA VAL A 188 12.32 0.37 15.42
C VAL A 188 13.49 0.62 16.39
N PRO A 189 14.67 0.00 16.18
CA PRO A 189 15.86 0.29 16.96
C PRO A 189 16.19 1.80 16.97
N GLY A 190 16.60 2.33 18.13
CA GLY A 190 16.90 3.75 18.28
C GLY A 190 15.69 4.68 18.41
N VAL A 191 14.46 4.17 18.21
CA VAL A 191 13.22 4.95 18.41
C VAL A 191 12.52 4.48 19.68
N ALA A 192 12.36 5.39 20.65
CA ALA A 192 11.78 5.07 21.96
C ALA A 192 10.32 4.58 21.88
N ALA A 193 9.56 5.15 20.95
CA ALA A 193 8.16 4.84 20.71
C ALA A 193 7.97 3.93 19.49
N PRO A 194 6.91 3.09 19.45
CA PRO A 194 6.56 2.39 18.21
C PRO A 194 6.31 3.37 17.06
N VAL A 195 6.86 3.05 15.89
CA VAL A 195 6.63 3.80 14.65
C VAL A 195 5.39 3.24 13.96
N ALA A 196 4.44 4.10 13.60
CA ALA A 196 3.22 3.69 12.92
C ALA A 196 3.43 3.63 11.40
N ILE A 197 3.19 2.48 10.79
CA ILE A 197 3.29 2.28 9.35
C ILE A 197 1.91 2.01 8.79
N VAL A 198 1.39 2.94 8.00
CA VAL A 198 0.06 2.87 7.42
C VAL A 198 0.14 2.47 5.95
N ASN A 199 -0.59 1.40 5.59
CA ASN A 199 -0.75 0.95 4.21
C ASN A 199 -2.25 0.98 3.84
N SER A 200 -2.58 1.51 2.67
CA SER A 200 -3.95 1.55 2.15
C SER A 200 -3.98 1.44 0.63
N HIS A 201 -5.08 0.93 0.10
CA HIS A 201 -5.36 0.90 -1.34
C HIS A 201 -6.78 1.42 -1.58
N LEU A 202 -6.90 2.60 -2.20
CA LEU A 202 -8.19 3.26 -2.42
C LEU A 202 -8.87 2.82 -3.73
N ASN A 203 -10.13 3.24 -3.90
CA ASN A 203 -10.99 2.83 -5.01
C ASN A 203 -10.38 3.25 -6.34
N ALA A 204 -10.28 2.31 -7.27
CA ALA A 204 -9.81 2.57 -8.61
C ALA A 204 -10.72 3.59 -9.30
N ARG A 205 -10.18 4.32 -10.29
CA ARG A 205 -10.94 5.32 -11.07
C ARG A 205 -11.73 4.65 -12.18
N LYS A 206 -11.11 4.52 -13.34
CA LYS A 206 -11.73 3.92 -14.54
C LYS A 206 -11.78 2.39 -14.44
N ALA A 207 -10.76 1.77 -13.84
CA ALA A 207 -10.68 0.32 -13.70
C ALA A 207 -11.78 -0.28 -12.80
N ALA A 208 -12.45 0.54 -11.98
CA ALA A 208 -13.64 0.13 -11.23
C ALA A 208 -14.80 -0.31 -12.15
N GLY A 209 -14.84 0.11 -13.43
CA GLY A 209 -15.86 -0.33 -14.39
C GLY A 209 -17.24 0.33 -14.20
N VAL A 210 -17.29 1.46 -13.49
CA VAL A 210 -18.49 2.27 -13.23
C VAL A 210 -18.26 3.73 -13.64
N PRO A 211 -19.30 4.58 -13.74
CA PRO A 211 -19.12 6.01 -14.02
C PRO A 211 -18.14 6.67 -13.05
N VAL A 212 -17.30 7.57 -13.56
CA VAL A 212 -16.25 8.24 -12.76
C VAL A 212 -16.84 8.96 -11.54
N ALA A 213 -18.03 9.56 -11.66
CA ALA A 213 -18.70 10.20 -10.53
C ALA A 213 -19.00 9.23 -9.38
N ARG A 214 -19.39 7.98 -9.69
CA ARG A 214 -19.66 6.95 -8.69
C ARG A 214 -18.37 6.51 -8.00
N SER A 215 -17.30 6.27 -8.76
CA SER A 215 -16.00 5.91 -8.17
C SER A 215 -15.31 7.07 -7.46
N LEU A 216 -15.57 8.32 -7.83
CA LEU A 216 -15.13 9.50 -7.10
C LEU A 216 -15.83 9.61 -5.74
N ARG A 217 -17.14 9.36 -5.68
CA ARG A 217 -17.89 9.38 -4.41
C ARG A 217 -17.39 8.31 -3.43
N ALA A 218 -17.18 7.09 -3.92
CA ALA A 218 -16.57 6.04 -3.10
C ALA A 218 -15.15 6.40 -2.65
N PHE A 219 -14.33 6.92 -3.56
CA PHE A 219 -12.97 7.38 -3.26
C PHE A 219 -12.93 8.45 -2.17
N ASP A 220 -13.76 9.49 -2.25
CA ASP A 220 -13.82 10.56 -1.24
C ASP A 220 -14.22 10.00 0.13
N ARG A 221 -15.23 9.11 0.15
CA ARG A 221 -15.64 8.44 1.38
C ARG A 221 -14.51 7.61 1.98
N GLN A 222 -13.74 6.87 1.17
CA GLN A 222 -12.59 6.11 1.65
C GLN A 222 -11.45 7.01 2.16
N ALA A 223 -11.17 8.13 1.50
CA ALA A 223 -10.16 9.08 1.96
C ALA A 223 -10.51 9.65 3.34
N GLY A 224 -11.79 10.00 3.56
CA GLY A 224 -12.27 10.42 4.89
C GLY A 224 -12.18 9.31 5.94
N LEU A 225 -12.51 8.07 5.57
CA LEU A 225 -12.40 6.91 6.47
C LEU A 225 -10.94 6.60 6.83
N LEU A 226 -10.02 6.66 5.87
CA LEU A 226 -8.59 6.53 6.09
C LEU A 226 -8.10 7.59 7.08
N ALA A 227 -8.47 8.85 6.85
CA ALA A 227 -8.05 9.96 7.70
C ALA A 227 -8.55 9.79 9.15
N ALA A 228 -9.83 9.44 9.32
CA ALA A 228 -10.42 9.18 10.63
C ALA A 228 -9.80 7.97 11.33
N PHE A 229 -9.53 6.90 10.59
CA PHE A 229 -8.89 5.70 11.11
C PHE A 229 -7.47 5.97 11.60
N VAL A 230 -6.65 6.67 10.81
CA VAL A 230 -5.29 7.06 11.21
C VAL A 230 -5.33 7.95 12.46
N ASN A 231 -6.18 8.98 12.50
CA ASN A 231 -6.30 9.85 13.68
C ASN A 231 -6.73 9.13 14.96
N ARG A 232 -7.54 8.08 14.83
CA ARG A 232 -8.01 7.30 15.98
C ARG A 232 -6.92 6.39 16.55
N HIS A 233 -6.07 5.84 15.70
CA HIS A 233 -5.14 4.77 16.07
C HIS A 233 -3.67 5.21 16.12
N VAL A 234 -3.33 6.39 15.61
CA VAL A 234 -1.98 6.95 15.66
C VAL A 234 -1.98 8.21 16.53
N PRO A 235 -1.40 8.15 17.75
CA PRO A 235 -1.24 9.34 18.57
C PRO A 235 -0.42 10.43 17.86
N ARG A 236 -0.71 11.71 18.14
CA ARG A 236 -0.09 12.84 17.45
C ARG A 236 1.42 12.95 17.69
N ASP A 237 1.94 12.40 18.78
CA ASP A 237 3.35 12.36 19.15
C ASP A 237 4.10 11.11 18.61
N ARG A 238 3.47 10.34 17.72
CA ARG A 238 4.09 9.17 17.08
C ARG A 238 4.61 9.49 15.70
N MET A 239 5.87 9.12 15.47
CA MET A 239 6.43 9.02 14.13
C MET A 239 5.59 8.07 13.30
N MET A 240 5.31 8.47 12.05
CA MET A 240 4.41 7.74 11.18
C MET A 240 4.83 7.84 9.72
N ILE A 241 4.64 6.75 8.99
CA ILE A 241 4.69 6.71 7.54
C ILE A 241 3.32 6.30 7.03
N LEU A 242 2.79 7.05 6.06
CA LEU A 242 1.54 6.78 5.37
C LEU A 242 1.85 6.54 3.89
N GLY A 243 1.47 5.38 3.36
CA GLY A 243 1.64 5.10 1.94
C GLY A 243 0.74 4.04 1.36
N GLY A 244 0.95 3.82 0.07
CA GLY A 244 0.27 2.82 -0.74
C GLY A 244 -0.23 3.38 -2.07
N ASP A 245 -1.01 2.57 -2.78
CA ASP A 245 -1.73 2.98 -3.99
C ASP A 245 -3.01 3.72 -3.59
N PHE A 246 -2.91 5.05 -3.53
CA PHE A 246 -4.05 5.88 -3.24
C PHE A 246 -4.93 6.12 -4.45
N ASN A 247 -4.59 5.66 -5.66
CA ASN A 247 -5.40 5.86 -6.87
C ASN A 247 -5.82 7.33 -7.10
N ILE A 248 -5.05 8.31 -6.63
CA ILE A 248 -5.34 9.74 -6.77
C ILE A 248 -5.27 10.12 -8.26
N GLY A 249 -4.11 9.91 -8.87
CA GLY A 249 -3.86 10.21 -10.27
C GLY A 249 -3.85 11.70 -10.61
N GLY A 250 -3.87 12.02 -11.90
CA GLY A 250 -4.01 13.40 -12.40
C GLY A 250 -5.43 13.98 -12.33
N ASP A 251 -6.38 13.33 -11.64
CA ASP A 251 -7.76 13.80 -11.54
C ASP A 251 -7.90 14.86 -10.44
N ARG A 252 -8.21 16.10 -10.83
CA ARG A 252 -8.29 17.24 -9.90
C ARG A 252 -9.30 17.03 -8.78
N GLN A 253 -10.41 16.32 -9.03
CA GLN A 253 -11.41 16.07 -8.00
C GLN A 253 -10.90 15.06 -6.97
N ARG A 254 -10.15 14.03 -7.41
CA ARG A 254 -9.50 13.09 -6.49
C ARG A 254 -8.37 13.73 -5.69
N VAL A 255 -7.58 14.61 -6.31
CA VAL A 255 -6.56 15.41 -5.60
C VAL A 255 -7.23 16.24 -4.50
N ALA A 256 -8.26 17.02 -4.85
CA ALA A 256 -8.98 17.84 -3.88
C ALA A 256 -9.65 17.01 -2.77
N ALA A 257 -10.26 15.87 -3.12
CA ALA A 257 -10.88 14.98 -2.16
C ALA A 257 -9.84 14.42 -1.18
N PHE A 258 -8.78 13.75 -1.66
CA PHE A 258 -7.81 13.09 -0.79
C PHE A 258 -7.10 14.08 0.14
N PHE A 259 -6.44 15.09 -0.42
CA PHE A 259 -5.68 16.05 0.38
C PHE A 259 -6.60 16.93 1.25
N GLY A 260 -7.81 17.22 0.79
CA GLY A 260 -8.82 17.92 1.58
C GLY A 260 -9.30 17.12 2.80
N GLN A 261 -9.45 15.80 2.70
CA GLN A 261 -9.80 14.96 3.85
C GLN A 261 -8.65 14.88 4.86
N MET A 262 -7.40 14.76 4.38
CA MET A 262 -6.22 14.75 5.26
C MET A 262 -6.03 16.08 6.00
N ALA A 263 -6.18 17.21 5.31
CA ALA A 263 -6.10 18.53 5.93
C ALA A 263 -7.19 18.75 7.00
N ARG A 264 -8.44 18.34 6.73
CA ARG A 264 -9.53 18.39 7.73
C ARG A 264 -9.24 17.55 8.98
N ALA A 265 -8.43 16.52 8.82
CA ALA A 265 -7.95 15.66 9.90
C ALA A 265 -6.69 16.20 10.61
N SER A 266 -6.23 17.42 10.29
CA SER A 266 -4.99 18.03 10.79
C SER A 266 -3.73 17.22 10.43
N MET A 267 -3.71 16.57 9.27
CA MET A 267 -2.56 15.84 8.75
C MET A 267 -1.81 16.66 7.69
N ASP A 268 -1.34 17.84 8.07
CA ASP A 268 -0.74 18.82 7.14
C ASP A 268 0.56 18.32 6.46
N PHE A 269 1.22 17.32 7.06
CA PHE A 269 2.36 16.62 6.45
C PHE A 269 1.97 15.77 5.21
N VAL A 270 0.67 15.51 5.00
CA VAL A 270 0.11 14.85 3.83
C VAL A 270 -0.38 15.92 2.85
N ALA A 271 0.57 16.47 2.09
CA ALA A 271 0.30 17.47 1.07
C ALA A 271 1.06 17.12 -0.23
N PRO A 272 0.57 17.50 -1.42
CA PRO A 272 1.23 17.19 -2.68
C PRO A 272 2.75 17.50 -2.71
N PRO A 273 3.24 18.68 -2.30
CA PRO A 273 4.68 18.97 -2.32
C PRO A 273 5.49 18.14 -1.31
N LEU A 274 4.81 17.55 -0.32
CA LEU A 274 5.40 16.71 0.71
C LEU A 274 5.38 15.22 0.33
N GLY A 275 4.94 14.85 -0.87
CA GLY A 275 5.06 13.47 -1.36
C GLY A 275 6.52 13.06 -1.48
N GLY A 276 6.90 11.94 -0.86
CA GLY A 276 8.29 11.52 -0.78
C GLY A 276 8.97 11.34 -2.15
N GLY A 277 8.27 10.76 -3.13
CA GLY A 277 8.80 10.63 -4.49
C GLY A 277 9.08 11.98 -5.17
N ARG A 278 8.23 12.99 -4.93
CA ARG A 278 8.45 14.36 -5.45
C ARG A 278 9.66 15.01 -4.80
N ARG A 279 9.81 14.85 -3.48
CA ARG A 279 10.97 15.37 -2.75
C ARG A 279 12.27 14.71 -3.22
N ALA A 280 12.27 13.38 -3.38
CA ALA A 280 13.43 12.67 -3.91
C ALA A 280 13.86 13.13 -5.31
N LEU A 281 12.91 13.43 -6.19
CA LEU A 281 13.21 13.99 -7.52
C LEU A 281 13.72 15.44 -7.43
N GLY A 282 13.07 16.28 -6.61
CA GLY A 282 13.45 17.68 -6.41
C GLY A 282 14.85 17.85 -5.81
N ASP A 283 15.21 16.96 -4.88
CA ASP A 283 16.51 16.93 -4.21
C ASP A 283 17.56 16.09 -4.97
N ALA A 284 17.23 15.60 -6.17
CA ALA A 284 18.10 14.82 -7.05
C ALA A 284 18.75 13.58 -6.37
N LEU A 285 18.01 12.85 -5.53
CA LEU A 285 18.53 11.75 -4.70
C LEU A 285 18.83 10.44 -5.45
N LEU A 286 18.57 10.40 -6.76
CA LEU A 286 18.80 9.26 -7.63
C LEU A 286 19.90 9.59 -8.63
N ALA A 287 21.03 8.88 -8.56
CA ALA A 287 22.15 9.06 -9.49
C ALA A 287 21.92 8.34 -10.84
N ASP A 288 21.25 7.19 -10.83
CA ASP A 288 20.94 6.44 -12.05
C ASP A 288 19.80 7.10 -12.85
N ALA A 289 20.01 7.24 -14.17
CA ALA A 289 19.06 7.92 -15.05
C ALA A 289 17.78 7.10 -15.27
N THR A 290 17.88 5.77 -15.26
CA THR A 290 16.73 4.87 -15.42
C THR A 290 15.87 4.92 -14.17
N GLU A 291 16.46 4.80 -12.99
CA GLU A 291 15.73 4.93 -11.73
C GLU A 291 15.08 6.31 -11.58
N ARG A 292 15.76 7.40 -11.99
CA ARG A 292 15.14 8.74 -12.05
C ARG A 292 13.92 8.77 -12.95
N HIS A 293 14.02 8.18 -14.15
CA HIS A 293 12.91 8.13 -15.09
C HIS A 293 11.73 7.33 -14.54
N ASP A 294 11.99 6.16 -13.97
CA ASP A 294 10.95 5.31 -13.39
C ASP A 294 10.26 5.99 -12.19
N LEU A 295 11.01 6.66 -11.31
CA LEU A 295 10.41 7.43 -10.22
C LEU A 295 9.58 8.61 -10.74
N ALA A 296 10.06 9.31 -11.77
CA ALA A 296 9.31 10.39 -12.41
C ALA A 296 7.98 9.85 -13.00
N GLU A 297 8.01 8.70 -13.66
CA GLU A 297 6.80 8.04 -14.16
C GLU A 297 5.81 7.73 -13.01
N ALA A 298 6.30 7.17 -11.90
CA ALA A 298 5.46 6.88 -10.73
C ALA A 298 4.82 8.16 -10.15
N VAL A 299 5.61 9.22 -10.01
CA VAL A 299 5.19 10.53 -9.49
C VAL A 299 4.18 11.21 -10.41
N ASP A 300 4.37 11.13 -11.73
CA ASP A 300 3.49 11.69 -12.74
C ASP A 300 2.17 10.93 -12.83
N ARG A 301 2.22 9.60 -12.71
CA ARG A 301 1.01 8.77 -12.57
C ARG A 301 0.25 9.09 -11.29
N GLY A 302 0.93 9.49 -10.22
CA GLY A 302 0.34 10.02 -8.99
C GLY A 302 -0.60 9.05 -8.27
N LYS A 303 -0.38 7.73 -8.43
CA LYS A 303 -1.16 6.69 -7.75
C LYS A 303 -0.52 6.28 -6.43
N ASP A 304 0.77 5.98 -6.46
CA ASP A 304 1.55 5.48 -5.33
C ASP A 304 2.21 6.62 -4.57
N TRP A 305 1.93 6.74 -3.27
CA TRP A 305 2.48 7.81 -2.45
C TRP A 305 3.11 7.28 -1.17
N LEU A 306 4.11 8.02 -0.68
CA LEU A 306 4.66 7.90 0.65
C LEU A 306 4.73 9.30 1.29
N PHE A 307 4.26 9.41 2.52
CA PHE A 307 4.35 10.59 3.38
C PHE A 307 4.89 10.15 4.74
N ALA A 308 5.69 10.99 5.37
CA ALA A 308 6.25 10.69 6.68
C ALA A 308 6.22 11.92 7.58
N ARG A 309 6.01 11.68 8.87
CA ARG A 309 6.15 12.69 9.93
C ARG A 309 6.94 12.16 11.10
N ASP A 310 7.65 13.04 11.78
CA ASP A 310 8.33 12.75 13.04
C ASP A 310 7.37 12.81 14.24
N ALA A 311 7.92 12.61 15.44
CA ALA A 311 7.17 12.66 16.69
C ALA A 311 6.68 14.08 17.06
N ALA A 312 7.26 15.13 16.48
CA ALA A 312 6.76 16.50 16.62
C ALA A 312 5.61 16.80 15.65
N GLY A 313 5.32 15.89 14.72
CA GLY A 313 4.32 16.04 13.68
C GLY A 313 4.83 16.74 12.42
N SER A 314 6.13 17.07 12.36
CA SER A 314 6.76 17.71 11.21
C SER A 314 7.00 16.69 10.10
N ALA A 315 6.83 17.11 8.85
CA ALA A 315 7.11 16.24 7.71
C ALA A 315 8.59 15.87 7.65
N MET A 316 8.92 14.57 7.62
CA MET A 316 10.31 14.11 7.58
C MET A 316 10.92 14.35 6.19
N PRO A 317 12.20 14.78 6.10
CA PRO A 317 12.93 14.83 4.83
C PRO A 317 13.20 13.42 4.30
N VAL A 318 13.26 13.32 2.97
CA VAL A 318 13.79 12.14 2.28
C VAL A 318 15.29 12.34 2.12
N VAL A 319 16.09 11.35 2.53
CA VAL A 319 17.56 11.43 2.46
C VAL A 319 18.18 10.50 1.42
N GLN A 320 17.40 9.52 0.96
CA GLN A 320 17.81 8.60 -0.10
C GLN A 320 16.58 8.03 -0.81
N ALA A 321 16.74 7.68 -2.08
CA ALA A 321 15.74 6.98 -2.87
C ALA A 321 16.39 5.87 -3.71
N GLN A 322 15.61 4.86 -4.07
CA GLN A 322 15.97 3.81 -5.02
C GLN A 322 14.72 3.25 -5.71
N VAL A 323 14.86 2.73 -6.93
CA VAL A 323 13.73 2.14 -7.69
C VAL A 323 13.98 0.68 -8.05
N PRO A 324 13.80 -0.26 -7.11
CA PRO A 324 14.07 -1.69 -7.34
C PRO A 324 13.12 -2.37 -8.33
N PHE A 325 11.92 -1.82 -8.53
CA PHE A 325 10.92 -2.35 -9.44
C PHE A 325 10.52 -1.30 -10.47
N GLY A 326 11.43 -1.05 -11.42
CA GLY A 326 11.22 -0.20 -12.59
C GLY A 326 11.63 -0.90 -13.89
N GLY A 327 12.14 -0.14 -14.85
CA GLY A 327 12.64 -0.61 -16.12
C GLY A 327 11.58 -0.63 -17.23
N PRO A 328 11.91 -1.18 -18.41
CA PRO A 328 11.00 -1.19 -19.56
C PRO A 328 9.70 -1.95 -19.26
N GLU A 329 8.56 -1.42 -19.73
CA GLU A 329 7.21 -1.98 -19.49
C GLU A 329 7.11 -3.48 -19.83
N ALA A 330 7.75 -3.92 -20.91
CA ALA A 330 7.73 -5.31 -21.37
C ALA A 330 8.35 -6.32 -20.38
N THR A 331 9.20 -5.85 -19.46
CA THR A 331 9.90 -6.68 -18.48
C THR A 331 9.43 -6.43 -17.05
N ARG A 332 8.46 -5.53 -16.84
CA ARG A 332 7.96 -5.20 -15.50
C ARG A 332 7.09 -6.35 -14.96
N LEU A 333 7.23 -6.59 -13.66
CA LEU A 333 6.43 -7.59 -12.93
C LEU A 333 5.06 -7.05 -12.49
N SER A 334 4.85 -5.74 -12.58
CA SER A 334 3.60 -5.03 -12.28
C SER A 334 3.45 -3.86 -13.26
N ASP A 335 2.23 -3.39 -13.45
CA ASP A 335 1.96 -2.14 -14.18
C ASP A 335 2.30 -0.89 -13.36
N HIS A 336 2.68 -1.05 -12.08
CA HIS A 336 3.21 -0.02 -11.20
C HIS A 336 4.74 -0.10 -11.08
N VAL A 337 5.34 1.01 -10.65
CA VAL A 337 6.76 1.11 -10.32
C VAL A 337 6.91 1.08 -8.79
N GLY A 338 7.69 0.13 -8.28
CA GLY A 338 7.99 0.01 -6.86
C GLY A 338 9.25 0.79 -6.50
N TYR A 339 9.11 1.80 -5.66
CA TYR A 339 10.20 2.67 -5.22
C TYR A 339 10.31 2.70 -3.70
N ALA A 340 11.54 2.85 -3.20
CA ALA A 340 11.84 2.93 -1.78
C ALA A 340 12.49 4.26 -1.42
N LEU A 341 12.13 4.80 -0.27
CA LEU A 341 12.61 6.06 0.26
C LEU A 341 13.13 5.87 1.69
N CYS A 342 14.22 6.55 2.01
CA CYS A 342 14.75 6.64 3.36
C CYS A 342 14.36 7.99 3.99
N TYR A 343 13.80 7.96 5.18
CA TYR A 343 13.42 9.15 5.94
C TYR A 343 14.32 9.35 7.16
N ALA A 344 14.71 10.61 7.41
CA ALA A 344 15.42 11.00 8.63
C ALA A 344 14.45 11.71 9.61
N PRO A 345 14.42 11.34 10.90
CA PRO A 345 13.68 12.09 11.93
C PRO A 345 14.27 13.51 12.10
N GLY A 346 13.44 14.50 12.45
CA GLY A 346 13.89 15.88 12.69
C GLY A 346 14.81 15.99 13.92
N GLY A 347 16.08 16.32 13.68
CA GLY A 347 17.15 16.61 14.66
C GLY A 347 18.48 16.03 14.19
N ASP A 348 19.42 16.91 13.78
CA ASP A 348 20.80 16.57 13.31
C ASP A 348 21.46 15.48 14.18
N THR A 349 22.24 14.51 13.71
CA THR A 349 23.17 14.37 12.57
C THR A 349 23.45 12.87 12.45
N ILE A 350 23.62 12.24 11.26
CA ILE A 350 24.59 11.14 11.12
C ILE A 350 25.22 11.15 9.72
N ARG A 351 26.55 11.19 9.72
CA ARG A 351 27.45 11.04 8.56
C ARG A 351 27.40 9.61 8.05
N PHE A 352 27.30 9.45 6.73
CA PHE A 352 27.57 8.17 6.08
C PHE A 352 28.97 7.67 6.45
N ALA A 353 29.10 6.37 6.74
CA ALA A 353 30.38 5.70 6.58
C ALA A 353 30.74 5.81 5.09
N SER A 354 31.75 6.61 4.78
CA SER A 354 32.35 6.66 3.46
C SER A 354 32.88 5.27 3.11
N LEU A 355 32.38 4.68 2.03
CA LEU A 355 33.09 3.64 1.30
C LEU A 355 34.24 4.29 0.55
N GLU A 356 35.31 4.65 1.27
CA GLU A 356 36.63 4.86 0.69
C GLU A 356 37.65 4.07 1.51
N ASN A 357 38.43 3.27 0.78
CA ASN A 357 39.53 2.40 1.21
C ASN A 357 39.21 1.14 2.02
N ARG A 358 39.01 0.03 1.29
CA ARG A 358 39.89 -1.15 1.37
C ARG A 358 39.77 -2.03 0.14
#